data_AF-A0AAP0D399-F1
#
_entry.id   AF-A0AAP0D399-F1
#
_cell.length_a   1.000
_cell.length_b   1.000
_cell.length_c   1.000
_cell.angle_alpha   90.00
_cell.angle_beta   90.00
_cell.angle_gamma   90.00
#
_symmetry.space_group_name_H-M   'P 1'
#
loop_
_entity.id
_entity.type
_entity.pdbx_description
1 polymer ?
#
loop_
_entity_poly.entity_id
_entity_poly.type
_entity_poly.pdbx_seq_one_letter_code
_entity_poly.pdbx_strand_id
1 'polypeptide(L)'
;MIDKVRSLAIRGDGKTIQVRVIRRWSPRLNPEDVLYIFVDREGATVSVTTLKDDQEVVQPLISLNGCYLITGYVCYPPFTYQKPVIHPISLQVGPAYTITPIPDDGSIPTVYFEFCSRANLNLYKDNKKLVVDYIGRLDHIQDLISNDGRPYVRLMLMDASDKPIVLTIWNEIMILPERFNRQALNAATFSAIIVVAAVNVITYLSRHNAQNPHIIGQPAYESYNFTKKTVEQLLHLERNLTVVRFCY
;
A
#
# COMPACT_ATOMS: atom_id res chain seq x y z
N MET A 1 -10.62 23.97 -15.61
CA MET A 1 -9.25 23.49 -15.87
C MET A 1 -8.95 22.43 -14.82
N ILE A 2 -8.51 21.23 -15.24
CA ILE A 2 -8.13 20.15 -14.31
C ILE A 2 -6.65 20.35 -13.95
N ASP A 3 -6.35 20.38 -12.66
CA ASP A 3 -4.99 20.51 -12.14
C ASP A 3 -4.38 19.13 -11.84
N LYS A 4 -3.05 19.11 -11.68
CA LYS A 4 -2.28 17.91 -11.40
C LYS A 4 -2.11 17.73 -9.90
N VAL A 5 -1.93 16.50 -9.43
CA VAL A 5 -1.65 16.26 -8.01
C VAL A 5 -0.28 16.84 -7.62
N ARG A 6 0.70 16.82 -8.52
CA ARG A 6 2.05 17.36 -8.24
C ARG A 6 2.10 18.88 -8.06
N SER A 7 1.11 19.62 -8.57
CA SER A 7 1.05 21.09 -8.45
C SER A 7 0.33 21.56 -7.19
N LEU A 8 -0.18 20.63 -6.37
CA LEU A 8 -0.81 20.96 -5.11
C LEU A 8 0.17 21.68 -4.18
N ALA A 9 -0.33 22.74 -3.54
CA ALA A 9 0.45 23.57 -2.62
C ALA A 9 -0.40 23.96 -1.42
N ILE A 10 0.24 24.17 -0.27
CA ILE A 10 -0.42 24.71 0.93
C ILE A 10 -1.03 26.07 0.58
N ARG A 11 -2.31 26.27 0.92
CA ARG A 11 -3.09 27.47 0.55
C ARG A 11 -3.27 27.70 -0.95
N GLY A 12 -2.99 26.71 -1.79
CA GLY A 12 -3.36 26.77 -3.20
C GLY A 12 -4.88 26.80 -3.36
N ASP A 13 -5.36 27.43 -4.43
CA ASP A 13 -6.77 27.38 -4.80
C ASP A 13 -7.16 25.91 -5.02
N GLY A 14 -8.22 25.43 -4.36
CA GLY A 14 -8.74 24.05 -4.43
C GLY A 14 -9.35 23.73 -5.80
N LYS A 15 -8.54 23.84 -6.85
CA LYS A 15 -8.87 23.58 -8.25
C LYS A 15 -9.30 22.12 -8.43
N THR A 16 -9.98 21.84 -9.54
CA THR A 16 -10.43 20.47 -9.80
C THR A 16 -9.25 19.54 -10.07
N ILE A 17 -9.14 18.44 -9.32
CA ILE A 17 -8.23 17.33 -9.65
C ILE A 17 -9.04 16.12 -10.13
N GLN A 18 -8.42 15.32 -10.98
CA GLN A 18 -8.97 14.08 -11.48
C GLN A 18 -8.15 12.91 -10.95
N VAL A 19 -8.77 12.01 -10.19
CA VAL A 19 -8.05 10.99 -9.41
C VAL A 19 -8.79 9.65 -9.36
N ARG A 20 -8.06 8.57 -9.08
CA ARG A 20 -8.59 7.29 -8.63
C ARG A 20 -8.22 7.05 -7.17
N VAL A 21 -9.13 6.44 -6.42
CA VAL A 21 -8.86 5.98 -5.05
C VAL A 21 -8.21 4.61 -5.07
N ILE A 22 -6.94 4.52 -4.66
CA ILE A 22 -6.14 3.28 -4.76
C ILE A 22 -6.06 2.53 -3.44
N ARG A 23 -6.11 3.26 -2.32
CA ARG A 23 -6.09 2.66 -0.98
C ARG A 23 -7.06 3.37 -0.05
N ARG A 24 -7.56 2.60 0.92
CA ARG A 24 -8.38 3.06 2.04
C ARG A 24 -7.97 2.30 3.29
N TRP A 25 -7.81 2.99 4.43
CA TRP A 25 -7.57 2.35 5.72
C TRP A 25 -7.89 3.28 6.88
N SER A 26 -8.17 2.71 8.06
CA SER A 26 -8.21 3.44 9.32
C SER A 26 -6.83 3.41 9.98
N PRO A 27 -6.20 4.55 10.31
CA PRO A 27 -4.89 4.56 10.94
C PRO A 27 -5.01 4.14 12.40
N ARG A 28 -3.98 3.48 12.92
CA ARG A 28 -3.99 2.96 14.31
C ARG A 28 -4.09 4.01 15.40
N LEU A 29 -3.48 5.17 15.18
CA LEU A 29 -3.45 6.24 16.18
C LEU A 29 -4.75 7.02 16.24
N ASN A 30 -5.49 7.05 15.14
CA ASN A 30 -6.80 7.67 15.08
C ASN A 30 -7.75 6.75 14.29
N PRO A 31 -8.17 5.62 14.89
CA PRO A 31 -8.97 4.61 14.17
C PRO A 31 -10.31 5.15 13.70
N GLU A 32 -10.75 6.26 14.30
CA GLU A 32 -11.94 6.99 13.94
C GLU A 32 -11.80 7.81 12.67
N ASP A 33 -10.58 8.03 12.15
CA ASP A 33 -10.36 8.67 10.85
C ASP A 33 -10.26 7.61 9.74
N VAL A 34 -10.52 8.04 8.50
CA VAL A 34 -10.25 7.22 7.31
C VAL A 34 -9.25 7.93 6.42
N LEU A 35 -8.22 7.18 6.03
CA LEU A 35 -7.18 7.62 5.12
C LEU A 35 -7.37 6.99 3.75
N TYR A 36 -7.02 7.75 2.72
CA TYR A 36 -7.01 7.30 1.34
C TYR A 36 -5.69 7.66 0.65
N ILE A 37 -5.35 6.90 -0.39
CA ILE A 37 -4.38 7.33 -1.40
C ILE A 37 -5.14 7.60 -2.69
N PHE A 38 -5.05 8.84 -3.16
CA PHE A 38 -5.52 9.22 -4.49
C PHE A 38 -4.34 9.23 -5.45
N VAL A 39 -4.57 8.80 -6.69
CA VAL A 39 -3.59 8.88 -7.79
C VAL A 39 -4.20 9.60 -8.98
N ASP A 40 -3.43 10.49 -9.62
CA ASP A 40 -3.84 11.15 -10.86
C ASP A 40 -3.39 10.38 -12.12
N ARG A 41 -3.72 10.93 -13.28
CA ARG A 41 -3.34 10.37 -14.59
C ARG A 41 -1.82 10.28 -14.82
N GLU A 42 -1.01 11.09 -14.12
CA GLU A 42 0.46 11.05 -14.22
C GLU A 42 1.10 10.10 -13.20
N GLY A 43 0.28 9.39 -12.42
CA GLY A 43 0.74 8.50 -11.35
C GLY A 43 1.21 9.25 -10.11
N ALA A 44 0.94 10.55 -10.00
CA ALA A 44 1.24 11.31 -8.79
C ALA A 44 0.19 11.04 -7.73
N THR A 45 0.65 10.86 -6.49
CA THR A 45 -0.21 10.48 -5.37
C THR A 45 -0.32 11.57 -4.32
N VAL A 46 -1.46 11.58 -3.63
CA VAL A 46 -1.70 12.43 -2.48
C VAL A 46 -2.44 11.63 -1.40
N SER A 47 -2.02 11.82 -0.15
CA SER A 47 -2.74 11.28 0.99
C SER A 47 -3.96 12.13 1.28
N VAL A 48 -5.08 11.48 1.57
CA VAL A 48 -6.35 12.15 1.86
C VAL A 48 -6.90 11.64 3.18
N THR A 49 -7.48 12.52 3.99
CA THR A 49 -8.10 12.16 5.27
C THR A 49 -9.54 12.61 5.30
N THR A 50 -10.40 11.75 5.82
CA THR A 50 -11.75 12.09 6.24
C THR A 50 -11.80 11.95 7.76
N LEU A 51 -12.06 13.07 8.43
CA LEU A 51 -12.22 13.09 9.89
C LEU A 51 -13.50 12.35 10.28
N LYS A 52 -13.52 11.76 11.48
CA LYS A 52 -14.68 11.05 12.05
C LYS A 52 -16.03 11.71 11.73
N ASP A 53 -16.16 13.00 12.02
CA ASP A 53 -17.43 13.74 11.91
C ASP A 53 -17.93 13.88 10.47
N ASP A 54 -17.05 13.74 9.48
CA ASP A 54 -17.36 13.90 8.05
C ASP A 54 -17.60 12.56 7.34
N GLN A 55 -17.38 11.43 8.02
CA GLN A 55 -17.39 10.12 7.37
C GLN A 55 -18.74 9.68 6.85
N GLU A 56 -19.81 9.94 7.60
CA GLU A 56 -21.17 9.57 7.19
C GLU A 56 -21.57 10.25 5.86
N VAL A 57 -21.02 11.44 5.61
CA VAL A 57 -21.27 12.20 4.38
C VAL A 57 -20.34 11.75 3.25
N VAL A 58 -19.05 11.52 3.54
CA VAL A 58 -18.02 11.32 2.52
C VAL A 58 -17.90 9.86 2.09
N GLN A 59 -17.96 8.90 3.02
CA GLN A 59 -17.73 7.48 2.70
C GLN A 59 -18.69 6.92 1.63
N PRO A 60 -20.00 7.25 1.63
CA PRO A 60 -20.90 6.76 0.59
C PRO A 60 -20.56 7.27 -0.82
N LEU A 61 -19.83 8.38 -0.92
CA LEU A 61 -19.46 9.02 -2.19
C LEU A 61 -18.18 8.44 -2.79
N ILE A 62 -17.37 7.74 -2.00
CA ILE A 62 -16.06 7.23 -2.41
C ILE A 62 -16.04 5.71 -2.30
N SER A 63 -15.94 5.06 -3.44
CA SER A 63 -15.56 3.66 -3.59
C SER A 63 -14.08 3.48 -3.93
N LEU A 64 -13.50 2.41 -3.40
CA LEU A 64 -12.16 1.96 -3.79
C LEU A 64 -12.12 1.66 -5.30
N ASN A 65 -11.02 2.03 -5.95
CA ASN A 65 -10.80 2.01 -7.41
C ASN A 65 -11.74 2.89 -8.24
N GLY A 66 -12.70 3.60 -7.63
CA GLY A 66 -13.50 4.60 -8.33
C GLY A 66 -12.67 5.79 -8.80
N CYS A 67 -13.09 6.39 -9.91
CA CYS A 67 -12.49 7.60 -10.47
C CYS A 67 -13.39 8.81 -10.18
N TYR A 68 -12.79 9.94 -9.81
CA TYR A 68 -13.51 11.12 -9.35
C TYR A 68 -12.89 12.42 -9.87
N LEU A 69 -13.74 13.43 -10.03
CA LEU A 69 -13.35 14.84 -9.98
C LEU A 69 -13.56 15.35 -8.56
N ILE A 70 -12.53 15.94 -7.98
CA ILE A 70 -12.55 16.48 -6.61
C ILE A 70 -12.30 17.99 -6.69
N THR A 71 -13.16 18.78 -6.03
CA THR A 71 -13.03 20.23 -5.90
C THR A 71 -13.35 20.69 -4.48
N GLY A 72 -13.01 21.96 -4.16
CA GLY A 72 -13.33 22.54 -2.85
C GLY A 72 -12.45 22.01 -1.73
N TYR A 73 -11.32 21.38 -2.08
CA TYR A 73 -10.42 20.80 -1.11
C TYR A 73 -9.47 21.81 -0.48
N VAL A 74 -8.97 21.44 0.69
CA VAL A 74 -7.97 22.18 1.46
C VAL A 74 -6.70 21.34 1.57
N CYS A 75 -5.59 21.97 1.22
CA CYS A 75 -4.26 21.39 1.28
C CYS A 75 -3.60 21.68 2.64
N TYR A 76 -3.11 20.62 3.29
CA TYR A 76 -2.41 20.68 4.57
C TYR A 76 -1.08 19.91 4.52
N PRO A 77 -0.14 20.19 5.44
CA PRO A 77 0.99 19.29 5.67
C PRO A 77 0.51 17.88 6.06
N PRO A 78 1.19 16.81 5.62
CA PRO A 78 0.83 15.45 6.02
C PRO A 78 0.94 15.24 7.52
N PHE A 79 -0.03 14.53 8.11
CA PHE A 79 0.11 14.06 9.48
C PHE A 79 1.21 13.00 9.57
N THR A 80 1.88 12.92 10.71
CA THR A 80 3.01 12.01 10.94
C THR A 80 2.64 10.53 10.84
N TYR A 81 1.35 10.19 10.93
CA TYR A 81 0.81 8.83 10.86
C TYR A 81 0.23 8.46 9.48
N GLN A 82 0.27 9.35 8.48
CA GLN A 82 -0.30 9.15 7.14
C GLN A 82 0.63 8.45 6.13
N LYS A 83 1.87 8.10 6.49
CA LYS A 83 2.85 7.65 5.50
C LYS A 83 2.54 6.23 5.03
N PRO A 84 2.15 6.11 3.75
CA PRO A 84 3.15 5.62 2.80
C PRO A 84 3.41 6.54 1.59
N VAL A 85 2.79 7.72 1.48
CA VAL A 85 3.02 8.64 0.33
C VAL A 85 4.10 9.68 0.63
N ILE A 86 5.01 9.96 -0.32
CA ILE A 86 6.12 10.94 -0.19
C ILE A 86 5.66 12.39 -0.40
N HIS A 87 4.48 12.60 -0.98
CA HIS A 87 3.98 13.94 -1.32
C HIS A 87 3.96 14.89 -0.11
N PRO A 88 4.48 16.14 -0.23
CA PRO A 88 4.61 17.07 0.88
C PRO A 88 3.29 17.72 1.32
N ILE A 89 2.18 17.35 0.68
CA ILE A 89 0.82 17.85 0.90
C ILE A 89 -0.11 16.66 1.08
N SER A 90 -1.08 16.82 1.97
CA SER A 90 -2.26 15.96 2.12
C SER A 90 -3.53 16.79 1.95
N LEU A 91 -4.63 16.11 1.61
CA LEU A 91 -5.98 16.71 1.53
C LEU A 91 -6.83 16.26 2.72
N GLN A 92 -7.82 17.07 3.11
CA GLN A 92 -8.76 16.71 4.17
C GLN A 92 -10.22 16.79 3.71
N VAL A 93 -10.77 15.72 3.17
CA VAL A 93 -12.13 15.70 2.59
C VAL A 93 -13.19 15.80 3.67
N GLY A 94 -14.10 16.77 3.49
CA GLY A 94 -15.29 16.99 4.32
C GLY A 94 -16.46 17.60 3.52
N PRO A 95 -17.53 18.09 4.17
CA PRO A 95 -18.78 18.50 3.52
C PRO A 95 -18.66 19.62 2.47
N ALA A 96 -17.61 20.44 2.55
CA ALA A 96 -17.35 21.52 1.60
C ALA A 96 -16.82 21.01 0.24
N TYR A 97 -16.42 19.74 0.15
CA TYR A 97 -15.82 19.16 -1.03
C TYR A 97 -16.91 18.70 -1.99
N THR A 98 -16.69 18.88 -3.28
CA THR A 98 -17.51 18.22 -4.30
C THR A 98 -16.76 17.00 -4.82
N ILE A 99 -17.37 15.83 -4.66
CA ILE A 99 -16.87 14.55 -5.15
C ILE A 99 -17.81 14.11 -6.27
N THR A 100 -17.34 14.17 -7.51
CA THR A 100 -18.15 13.78 -8.67
C THR A 100 -17.56 12.51 -9.29
N PRO A 101 -18.27 11.37 -9.28
CA PRO A 101 -17.79 10.16 -9.94
C PRO A 101 -17.69 10.40 -11.44
N ILE A 102 -16.66 9.82 -12.05
CA ILE A 102 -16.45 9.86 -13.49
C ILE A 102 -16.23 8.46 -14.05
N PRO A 103 -16.53 8.23 -15.34
CA PRO A 103 -16.26 6.95 -15.98
C PRO A 103 -14.78 6.59 -15.93
N ASP A 104 -14.50 5.31 -15.72
CA ASP A 104 -13.15 4.76 -15.85
C ASP A 104 -12.84 4.52 -17.33
N ASP A 105 -11.99 5.38 -17.91
CA ASP A 105 -11.48 5.27 -19.28
C ASP A 105 -10.15 4.50 -19.37
N GLY A 106 -9.64 3.98 -18.24
CA GLY A 106 -8.35 3.31 -18.13
C GLY A 106 -7.13 4.25 -18.21
N SER A 107 -7.32 5.58 -18.17
CA SER A 107 -6.23 6.56 -18.24
C SER A 107 -5.54 6.81 -16.89
N ILE A 108 -6.24 6.59 -15.79
CA ILE A 108 -5.68 6.70 -14.43
C ILE A 108 -5.08 5.34 -14.04
N PRO A 109 -3.92 5.27 -13.35
CA PRO A 109 -3.36 4.01 -12.87
C PRO A 109 -4.26 3.31 -11.86
N THR A 110 -4.35 1.97 -11.92
CA THR A 110 -5.16 1.15 -10.99
C THR A 110 -4.38 0.65 -9.78
N VAL A 111 -3.07 0.86 -9.74
CA VAL A 111 -2.17 0.37 -8.70
C VAL A 111 -1.09 1.40 -8.44
N TYR A 112 -0.70 1.52 -7.18
CA TYR A 112 0.42 2.35 -6.73
C TYR A 112 1.18 1.62 -5.64
N PHE A 113 2.51 1.73 -5.67
CA PHE A 113 3.41 1.29 -4.61
C PHE A 113 4.47 2.36 -4.37
N GLU A 114 4.76 2.61 -3.10
CA GLU A 114 5.90 3.43 -2.67
C GLU A 114 6.92 2.52 -1.98
N PHE A 115 7.83 1.94 -2.77
CA PHE A 115 8.75 0.93 -2.27
C PHE A 115 9.79 1.54 -1.32
N CYS A 116 9.85 0.98 -0.11
CA CYS A 116 10.85 1.34 0.87
C CYS A 116 12.17 0.62 0.57
N SER A 117 13.26 1.38 0.49
CA SER A 117 14.60 0.83 0.36
C SER A 117 15.04 0.14 1.66
N ARG A 118 15.97 -0.83 1.57
CA ARG A 118 16.56 -1.46 2.76
C ARG A 118 17.16 -0.46 3.74
N ALA A 119 17.81 0.60 3.25
CA ALA A 119 18.38 1.65 4.10
C ALA A 119 17.29 2.32 4.96
N ASN A 120 16.11 2.57 4.36
CA ASN A 120 14.98 3.18 5.04
C ASN A 120 14.25 2.20 5.96
N LEU A 121 14.23 0.89 5.67
CA LEU A 121 13.68 -0.12 6.59
C LEU A 121 14.34 -0.04 7.98
N ASN A 122 15.66 0.18 8.02
CA ASN A 122 16.37 0.33 9.30
C ASN A 122 15.97 1.58 10.09
N LEU A 123 15.49 2.62 9.40
CA LEU A 123 14.97 3.84 10.04
C LEU A 123 13.54 3.65 10.55
N TYR A 124 12.78 2.75 9.93
CA TYR A 124 11.37 2.51 10.24
C TYR A 124 11.14 1.31 11.16
N LYS A 125 12.18 0.51 11.42
CA LYS A 125 12.12 -0.65 12.30
C LYS A 125 11.53 -0.27 13.67
N ASP A 126 10.62 -1.10 14.15
CA ASP A 126 9.94 -0.99 15.44
C ASP A 126 9.00 0.22 15.58
N ASN A 127 8.87 1.05 14.53
CA ASN A 127 7.84 2.07 14.45
C ASN A 127 6.52 1.45 13.98
N LYS A 128 5.73 0.92 14.93
CA LYS A 128 4.41 0.31 14.70
C LYS A 128 3.35 1.23 14.07
N LYS A 129 3.70 2.51 13.85
CA LYS A 129 2.84 3.53 13.23
C LYS A 129 3.11 3.67 11.73
N LEU A 130 4.21 3.10 11.22
CA LEU A 130 4.60 3.18 9.82
C LEU A 130 4.36 1.84 9.14
N VAL A 131 3.81 1.95 7.94
CA VAL A 131 3.74 0.84 7.00
C VAL A 131 4.55 1.20 5.77
N VAL A 132 5.11 0.18 5.13
CA VAL A 132 5.92 0.34 3.91
C VAL A 132 5.37 -0.57 2.83
N ASP A 133 5.63 -0.22 1.57
CA ASP A 133 5.56 -1.19 0.50
C ASP A 133 6.95 -1.75 0.26
N TYR A 134 7.04 -3.02 -0.11
CA TYR A 134 8.32 -3.68 -0.35
C TYR A 134 8.24 -4.60 -1.57
N ILE A 135 9.38 -4.73 -2.25
CA ILE A 135 9.56 -5.59 -3.41
C ILE A 135 10.83 -6.41 -3.24
N GLY A 136 10.75 -7.69 -3.56
CA GLY A 136 11.92 -8.57 -3.54
C GLY A 136 11.70 -9.86 -4.30
N ARG A 137 12.79 -10.50 -4.70
CA ARG A 137 12.78 -11.82 -5.34
C ARG A 137 12.60 -12.90 -4.28
N LEU A 138 11.63 -13.79 -4.45
CA LEU A 138 11.46 -14.93 -3.57
C LEU A 138 12.65 -15.89 -3.72
N ASP A 139 13.30 -16.19 -2.61
CA ASP A 139 14.31 -17.22 -2.50
C ASP A 139 13.68 -18.56 -2.10
N HIS A 140 13.06 -18.61 -0.92
CA HIS A 140 12.35 -19.79 -0.45
C HIS A 140 11.22 -19.44 0.53
N ILE A 141 10.40 -20.46 0.80
CA ILE A 141 9.27 -20.38 1.72
C ILE A 141 9.50 -21.34 2.89
N GLN A 142 9.17 -20.91 4.10
CA GLN A 142 9.21 -21.74 5.30
C GLN A 142 7.83 -21.76 5.96
N ASP A 143 7.28 -22.95 6.16
CA ASP A 143 6.04 -23.15 6.91
C ASP A 143 6.42 -23.44 8.38
N LEU A 144 5.82 -22.70 9.32
CA LEU A 144 6.21 -22.68 10.73
C LEU A 144 4.99 -22.72 11.63
N ILE A 145 5.20 -23.07 12.91
CA ILE A 145 4.19 -23.07 13.96
C ILE A 145 4.67 -22.18 15.10
N SER A 146 3.82 -21.28 15.58
CA SER A 146 4.11 -20.39 16.71
C SER A 146 4.04 -21.15 18.05
N ASN A 147 4.50 -20.53 19.13
CA ASN A 147 4.48 -21.14 20.45
C ASN A 147 3.06 -21.49 20.95
N ASP A 148 2.04 -20.77 20.47
CA ASP A 148 0.62 -21.03 20.74
C ASP A 148 -0.04 -21.95 19.70
N GLY A 149 0.75 -22.65 18.88
CA GLY A 149 0.27 -23.68 17.95
C GLY A 149 -0.34 -23.16 16.65
N ARG A 150 -0.24 -21.85 16.36
CA ARG A 150 -0.80 -21.27 15.13
C ARG A 150 0.18 -21.40 13.96
N PRO A 151 -0.28 -21.86 12.79
CA PRO A 151 0.57 -21.92 11.61
C PRO A 151 0.87 -20.50 11.07
N TYR A 152 2.06 -20.31 10.54
CA TYR A 152 2.44 -19.09 9.82
C TYR A 152 3.51 -19.41 8.77
N VAL A 153 3.67 -18.52 7.80
CA VAL A 153 4.63 -18.68 6.70
C VAL A 153 5.66 -17.58 6.76
N ARG A 154 6.92 -17.91 6.48
CA ARG A 154 7.97 -16.93 6.19
C ARG A 154 8.37 -17.01 4.73
N LEU A 155 8.38 -15.88 4.06
CA LEU A 155 8.98 -15.71 2.74
C LEU A 155 10.34 -15.04 2.93
N MET A 156 11.38 -15.67 2.40
CA MET A 156 12.71 -15.08 2.31
C MET A 156 12.81 -14.35 0.97
N LEU A 157 12.96 -13.02 1.03
CA LEU A 157 13.01 -12.14 -0.13
C LEU A 157 14.41 -11.55 -0.29
N MET A 158 14.99 -11.66 -1.48
CA MET A 158 16.24 -11.01 -1.84
C MET A 158 15.94 -9.65 -2.46
N ASP A 159 16.64 -8.61 -1.99
CA ASP A 159 16.60 -7.29 -2.62
C ASP A 159 17.62 -7.16 -3.76
N ALA A 160 17.69 -5.99 -4.39
CA ALA A 160 18.65 -5.71 -5.47
C ALA A 160 20.14 -5.79 -5.03
N SER A 161 20.41 -5.91 -3.73
CA SER A 161 21.75 -6.12 -3.17
C SER A 161 21.99 -7.59 -2.78
N ASP A 162 21.11 -8.50 -3.19
CA ASP A 162 21.09 -9.93 -2.80
C ASP A 162 21.11 -10.15 -1.28
N LYS A 163 20.64 -9.17 -0.51
CA LYS A 163 20.51 -9.32 0.94
C LYS A 163 19.11 -9.81 1.29
N PRO A 164 18.99 -10.76 2.22
CA PRO A 164 17.71 -11.34 2.58
C PRO A 164 16.88 -10.46 3.52
N ILE A 165 15.59 -10.36 3.25
CA ILE A 165 14.56 -9.82 4.14
C ILE A 165 13.52 -10.90 4.37
N VAL A 166 13.11 -11.05 5.63
CA VAL A 166 12.10 -12.03 6.02
C VAL A 166 10.74 -11.34 6.09
N LEU A 167 9.80 -11.80 5.29
CA LEU A 167 8.39 -11.44 5.37
C LEU A 167 7.63 -12.55 6.12
N THR A 168 6.92 -12.19 7.18
CA THR A 168 6.06 -13.11 7.94
C THR A 168 4.60 -12.90 7.56
N ILE A 169 3.94 -14.00 7.17
CA ILE A 169 2.53 -14.08 6.83
C ILE A 169 1.85 -14.94 7.90
N TRP A 170 0.99 -14.32 8.69
CA TRP A 170 0.23 -15.01 9.74
C TRP A 170 -0.96 -15.79 9.19
N ASN A 171 -1.48 -16.72 9.98
CA ASN A 171 -2.57 -17.60 9.61
C ASN A 171 -3.78 -16.85 9.02
N GLU A 172 -4.12 -15.70 9.61
CA GLU A 172 -5.26 -14.87 9.23
C GLU A 172 -5.17 -14.37 7.78
N ILE A 173 -3.96 -14.26 7.24
CA ILE A 173 -3.69 -13.86 5.85
C ILE A 173 -3.48 -15.11 4.99
N MET A 174 -2.84 -16.15 5.56
CA MET A 174 -2.47 -17.35 4.84
C MET A 174 -3.68 -18.09 4.26
N ILE A 175 -4.80 -18.07 4.99
CA ILE A 175 -6.04 -18.78 4.61
C ILE A 175 -6.90 -18.04 3.57
N LEU A 176 -6.49 -16.83 3.16
CA LEU A 176 -7.23 -15.96 2.25
C LEU A 176 -6.56 -15.99 0.86
N PRO A 177 -7.05 -16.76 -0.12
CA PRO A 177 -6.39 -16.93 -1.42
C PRO A 177 -6.25 -15.62 -2.22
N GLU A 178 -7.15 -14.67 -1.99
CA GLU A 178 -7.12 -13.32 -2.55
C GLU A 178 -6.03 -12.43 -1.94
N ARG A 179 -5.51 -12.80 -0.76
CA ARG A 179 -4.42 -12.12 -0.06
C ARG A 179 -3.10 -12.89 -0.09
N PHE A 180 -3.14 -14.22 -0.14
CA PHE A 180 -1.97 -15.10 -0.31
C PHE A 180 -2.29 -16.29 -1.21
N ASN A 181 -1.86 -16.21 -2.47
CA ASN A 181 -2.00 -17.31 -3.41
C ASN A 181 -0.79 -18.26 -3.35
N ARG A 182 -0.76 -19.16 -2.36
CA ARG A 182 0.33 -20.16 -2.22
C ARG A 182 0.43 -21.10 -3.42
N GLN A 183 -0.70 -21.44 -4.05
CA GLN A 183 -0.72 -22.32 -5.22
C GLN A 183 0.04 -21.69 -6.39
N ALA A 184 -0.17 -20.39 -6.65
CA ALA A 184 0.54 -19.67 -7.70
C ALA A 184 2.06 -19.60 -7.44
N LEU A 185 2.47 -19.48 -6.17
CA LEU A 185 3.90 -19.54 -5.81
C LEU A 185 4.49 -20.92 -6.05
N ASN A 186 3.80 -21.97 -5.61
CA ASN A 186 4.28 -23.34 -5.79
C ASN A 186 4.30 -23.76 -7.27
N ALA A 187 3.40 -23.22 -8.08
CA ALA A 187 3.32 -23.49 -9.53
C ALA A 187 4.27 -22.63 -10.37
N ALA A 188 4.97 -21.65 -9.78
CA ALA A 188 5.88 -20.79 -10.52
C ALA A 188 7.09 -21.58 -11.03
N THR A 189 7.32 -21.55 -12.35
CA THR A 189 8.45 -22.22 -13.01
C THR A 189 9.74 -21.39 -12.97
N PHE A 190 9.67 -20.16 -12.49
CA PHE A 190 10.77 -19.20 -12.39
C PHE A 190 10.75 -18.53 -11.02
N SER A 191 11.83 -17.84 -10.65
CA SER A 191 11.86 -17.03 -9.43
C SER A 191 10.69 -16.03 -9.42
N ALA A 192 9.89 -16.07 -8.37
CA ALA A 192 8.79 -15.13 -8.19
C ALA A 192 9.32 -13.78 -7.67
N ILE A 193 8.75 -12.68 -8.16
CA ILE A 193 8.90 -11.37 -7.50
C ILE A 193 7.69 -11.18 -6.60
N ILE A 194 7.96 -10.88 -5.33
CA ILE A 194 6.95 -10.60 -4.34
C ILE A 194 6.85 -9.11 -4.18
N VAL A 195 5.61 -8.62 -4.30
CA VAL A 195 5.25 -7.24 -4.01
C VAL A 195 4.29 -7.26 -2.83
N VAL A 196 4.66 -6.57 -1.76
CA VAL A 196 3.82 -6.42 -0.57
C VAL A 196 3.53 -4.95 -0.32
N ALA A 197 2.27 -4.66 0.00
CA ALA A 197 1.83 -3.32 0.37
C ALA A 197 1.56 -3.24 1.87
N ALA A 198 1.73 -2.04 2.45
CA ALA A 198 1.26 -1.70 3.78
C ALA A 198 1.73 -2.67 4.90
N VAL A 199 3.00 -3.07 4.89
CA VAL A 199 3.58 -3.98 5.87
C VAL A 199 4.35 -3.24 6.97
N ASN A 200 4.36 -3.79 8.19
CA ASN A 200 5.13 -3.20 9.29
C ASN A 200 6.57 -3.69 9.26
N VAL A 201 7.49 -2.84 9.69
CA VAL A 201 8.90 -3.21 9.84
C VAL A 201 9.19 -3.40 11.33
N ILE A 202 9.70 -4.58 11.68
CA ILE A 202 10.07 -4.93 13.05
C ILE A 202 11.50 -5.49 13.09
N THR A 203 12.17 -5.33 14.21
CA THR A 203 13.42 -6.05 14.48
C THR A 203 13.06 -7.37 15.14
N TYR A 204 13.44 -8.50 14.54
CA TYR A 204 13.37 -9.79 15.22
C TYR A 204 14.77 -10.19 15.66
N LEU A 205 14.94 -10.43 16.95
CA LEU A 205 16.17 -11.02 17.48
C LEU A 205 16.07 -12.54 17.31
N SER A 206 16.66 -13.08 16.24
CA SER A 206 16.90 -14.52 16.19
C SER A 206 18.01 -14.86 17.19
N ARG A 207 17.92 -16.05 17.83
CA ARG A 207 18.99 -16.59 18.70
C ARG A 207 20.27 -16.95 17.93
N HIS A 208 20.27 -16.81 16.60
CA HIS A 208 21.39 -17.10 15.73
C HIS A 208 21.65 -15.90 14.80
N ASN A 209 22.57 -15.05 15.24
CA ASN A 209 23.37 -14.05 14.53
C ASN A 209 22.75 -13.22 13.39
N ALA A 210 22.90 -11.90 13.56
CA ALA A 210 22.63 -10.76 12.68
C ALA A 210 21.23 -10.11 12.80
N GLN A 211 21.24 -8.82 13.17
CA GLN A 211 20.08 -7.90 13.19
C GLN A 211 19.58 -7.63 11.77
N ASN A 212 18.85 -8.56 11.18
CA ASN A 212 18.18 -8.31 9.91
C ASN A 212 16.80 -7.66 10.15
N PRO A 213 16.36 -6.71 9.32
CA PRO A 213 15.00 -6.18 9.38
C PRO A 213 14.00 -7.29 8.99
N HIS A 214 12.93 -7.41 9.78
CA HIS A 214 11.81 -8.30 9.51
C HIS A 214 10.59 -7.48 9.10
N ILE A 215 9.81 -8.01 8.17
CA ILE A 215 8.56 -7.42 7.73
C ILE A 215 7.42 -8.28 8.24
N ILE A 216 6.46 -7.69 8.96
CA ILE A 216 5.26 -8.37 9.46
C ILE A 216 4.01 -7.80 8.79
N GLY A 217 3.24 -8.68 8.16
CA GLY A 217 1.88 -8.41 7.73
C GLY A 217 0.89 -8.33 8.90
N GLN A 218 -0.09 -7.44 8.84
CA GLN A 218 -1.14 -7.32 9.87
C GLN A 218 -2.53 -7.33 9.23
N PRO A 219 -3.57 -7.77 9.95
CA PRO A 219 -4.94 -7.70 9.46
C PRO A 219 -5.38 -6.23 9.38
N ALA A 220 -5.57 -5.71 8.17
CA ALA A 220 -6.39 -4.52 7.95
C ALA A 220 -7.65 -4.92 7.16
N TYR A 221 -8.74 -4.24 7.51
CA TYR A 221 -10.06 -4.50 6.97
C TYR A 221 -10.11 -3.94 5.55
N GLU A 222 -10.52 -4.82 4.62
CA GLU A 222 -10.93 -4.58 3.22
C GLU A 222 -10.03 -5.17 2.13
N SER A 223 -10.71 -5.80 1.17
CA SER A 223 -10.14 -6.54 0.04
C SER A 223 -10.05 -5.65 -1.20
N TYR A 224 -9.02 -5.87 -2.01
CA TYR A 224 -8.76 -5.11 -3.22
C TYR A 224 -8.96 -6.00 -4.45
N ASN A 225 -9.71 -5.50 -5.44
CA ASN A 225 -9.75 -6.07 -6.79
C ASN A 225 -8.77 -5.30 -7.68
N PHE A 226 -7.78 -5.97 -8.28
CA PHE A 226 -6.83 -5.36 -9.20
C PHE A 226 -6.79 -6.08 -10.54
N THR A 227 -6.82 -5.31 -11.64
CA THR A 227 -6.63 -5.82 -13.00
C THR A 227 -5.16 -5.74 -13.46
N LYS A 228 -4.83 -6.61 -14.42
CA LYS A 228 -3.51 -7.09 -14.88
C LYS A 228 -2.47 -6.02 -15.33
N LYS A 229 -2.89 -4.79 -15.64
CA LYS A 229 -2.18 -3.88 -16.57
C LYS A 229 -0.96 -3.11 -16.02
N THR A 230 -0.85 -2.87 -14.71
CA THR A 230 0.22 -1.99 -14.15
C THR A 230 1.53 -2.75 -13.83
N VAL A 231 1.44 -4.05 -13.60
CA VAL A 231 2.63 -4.89 -13.37
C VAL A 231 3.30 -5.28 -14.69
N GLU A 232 2.55 -5.29 -15.80
CA GLU A 232 3.10 -5.56 -17.15
C GLU A 232 4.17 -4.53 -17.59
N GLN A 233 4.14 -3.30 -17.05
CA GLN A 233 5.17 -2.29 -17.32
C GLN A 233 6.49 -2.54 -16.56
N LEU A 234 6.43 -3.11 -15.36
CA LEU A 234 7.62 -3.58 -14.62
C LEU A 234 8.15 -4.92 -15.19
N LEU A 235 7.26 -5.76 -15.72
CA LEU A 235 7.56 -7.04 -16.36
C LEU A 235 8.16 -6.92 -17.78
N HIS A 236 8.13 -5.73 -18.40
CA HIS A 236 8.66 -5.57 -19.75
C HIS A 236 10.19 -5.72 -19.82
N LEU A 237 10.87 -5.70 -18.67
CA LEU A 237 12.32 -5.91 -18.55
C LEU A 237 12.72 -7.38 -18.32
N GLU A 238 11.83 -8.25 -17.85
CA GLU A 238 12.16 -9.67 -17.61
C GLU A 238 10.97 -10.57 -17.98
N ARG A 239 11.08 -11.28 -19.11
CA ARG A 239 9.99 -12.03 -19.75
C ARG A 239 9.47 -13.25 -18.97
N ASN A 240 9.96 -13.52 -17.75
CA ASN A 240 9.75 -14.77 -17.00
C ASN A 240 9.55 -14.55 -15.49
N LEU A 241 8.67 -13.64 -15.06
CA LEU A 241 8.43 -13.34 -13.65
C LEU A 241 6.99 -13.62 -13.22
N THR A 242 6.83 -14.36 -12.13
CA THR A 242 5.53 -14.51 -11.42
C THR A 242 5.45 -13.43 -10.34
N VAL A 243 4.50 -12.50 -10.48
CA VAL A 243 4.26 -11.47 -9.46
C VAL A 243 3.16 -11.92 -8.52
N VAL A 244 3.53 -12.26 -7.29
CA VAL A 244 2.55 -12.61 -6.25
C VAL A 244 2.39 -11.42 -5.31
N ARG A 245 1.14 -10.99 -5.19
CA ARG A 245 0.74 -9.76 -4.52
C ARG A 245 0.09 -10.11 -3.19
N PHE A 246 0.48 -9.37 -2.17
CA PHE A 246 -0.14 -9.44 -0.86
C PHE A 246 -0.84 -8.11 -0.58
N CYS A 247 -2.16 -8.17 -0.48
CA CYS A 247 -2.97 -7.04 -0.04
C CYS A 247 -3.32 -7.25 1.44
N TYR A 248 -2.92 -6.28 2.27
CA TYR A 248 -3.23 -6.25 3.70
C TYR A 248 -4.35 -5.27 3.98
#